data_AF-A0A2V7I0R5-F1
#
_entry.id   AF-A0A2V7I0R5-F1
#
_cell.length_a   1.000
_cell.length_b   1.000
_cell.length_c   1.000
_cell.angle_alpha   90.00
_cell.angle_beta   90.00
_cell.angle_gamma   90.00
#
_symmetry.space_group_name_H-M   'P 1'
#
loop_
_entity.id
_entity.type
_entity.pdbx_description
1 polymer ?
#
loop_
_entity_poly.entity_id
_entity_poly.type
_entity_poly.pdbx_seq_one_letter_code
_entity_poly.pdbx_strand_id
1 'polypeptide(L)'
;AAAVTAFDASIGEHVAAVLPDLRARLVTVPQAVHFAAAEPFDLEARWRLPADRLLFVLPAGIRPVKAPRRLLGPFDRVVAAEPRVRLLYVGPVLEATEGEALARALGGRPWARHLGPIPHGS
;
A
#
# COMPACT_ATOMS: atom_id res chain seq x y z
N ALA A 1 -24.36 20.31 -15.33
CA ALA A 1 -23.63 19.03 -15.50
C ALA A 1 -24.64 17.87 -15.56
N ALA A 2 -24.53 16.93 -16.49
CA ALA A 2 -25.52 15.85 -16.67
C ALA A 2 -25.41 14.73 -15.62
N ALA A 3 -24.20 14.47 -15.10
CA ALA A 3 -23.94 13.47 -14.06
C ALA A 3 -22.85 13.94 -13.08
N VAL A 4 -22.77 13.28 -11.93
CA VAL A 4 -21.69 13.38 -10.94
C VAL A 4 -21.15 11.98 -10.75
N THR A 5 -19.84 11.78 -10.89
CA THR A 5 -19.25 10.44 -10.80
C THR A 5 -18.58 10.20 -9.46
N ALA A 6 -18.62 8.95 -8.99
CA ALA A 6 -17.92 8.47 -7.81
C ALA A 6 -17.20 7.16 -8.11
N PHE A 7 -16.05 6.90 -7.49
CA PHE A 7 -15.29 5.67 -7.73
C PHE A 7 -15.85 4.45 -7.02
N ASP A 8 -16.67 4.65 -6.00
CA ASP A 8 -17.33 3.62 -5.22
C ASP A 8 -18.72 4.10 -4.79
N ALA A 9 -19.65 3.16 -4.58
CA ALA A 9 -21.01 3.48 -4.16
C ALA A 9 -21.03 4.21 -2.80
N SER A 10 -20.14 3.84 -1.86
CA SER A 10 -20.08 4.45 -0.53
C SER A 10 -19.74 5.94 -0.59
N ILE A 11 -18.92 6.36 -1.56
CA ILE A 11 -18.62 7.78 -1.79
C ILE A 11 -19.87 8.50 -2.30
N GLY A 12 -20.61 7.88 -3.22
CA GLY A 12 -21.88 8.40 -3.71
C GLY A 12 -22.91 8.55 -2.59
N GLU A 13 -23.03 7.56 -1.72
CA GLU A 13 -23.92 7.59 -0.56
C GLU A 13 -23.54 8.71 0.41
N HIS A 14 -22.25 8.88 0.70
CA HIS A 14 -21.75 9.95 1.55
C HIS A 14 -22.07 11.34 0.98
N VAL A 15 -21.93 11.53 -0.34
CA VAL A 15 -22.29 12.78 -1.02
C VAL A 15 -23.80 13.01 -0.98
N ALA A 16 -24.62 12.00 -1.25
CA ALA A 16 -26.07 12.11 -1.24
C ALA A 16 -26.63 12.42 0.17
N ALA A 17 -25.93 12.02 1.23
CA ALA A 17 -26.29 12.35 2.60
C ALA A 17 -26.15 13.85 2.92
N VAL A 18 -25.20 14.54 2.27
CA VAL A 18 -24.95 15.98 2.45
C VAL A 18 -25.67 16.83 1.39
N LEU A 19 -25.81 16.31 0.17
CA LEU A 19 -26.44 16.97 -0.98
C LEU A 19 -27.49 16.04 -1.63
N PRO A 20 -28.69 15.91 -1.04
CA PRO A 20 -29.71 14.97 -1.49
C PRO A 20 -30.14 15.17 -2.96
N ASP A 21 -30.18 16.43 -3.43
CA ASP A 21 -30.57 16.78 -4.80
C ASP A 21 -29.65 16.19 -5.88
N LEU A 22 -28.43 15.78 -5.50
CA LEU A 22 -27.50 15.14 -6.43
C LEU A 22 -27.76 13.63 -6.60
N ARG A 23 -28.60 13.00 -5.77
CA ARG A 23 -28.77 11.55 -5.74
C ARG A 23 -29.14 10.95 -7.10
N ALA A 24 -30.08 11.57 -7.81
CA ALA A 24 -30.52 11.12 -9.13
C ALA A 24 -29.45 11.26 -10.23
N ARG A 25 -28.36 11.98 -9.95
CA ARG A 25 -27.28 12.28 -10.90
C ARG A 25 -25.97 11.58 -10.54
N LEU A 26 -25.92 10.85 -9.42
CA LEU A 26 -24.74 10.10 -9.00
C LEU A 26 -24.60 8.81 -9.81
N VAL A 27 -23.42 8.62 -10.40
CA VAL A 27 -23.08 7.43 -11.19
C VAL A 27 -21.75 6.87 -10.69
N THR A 28 -21.73 5.60 -10.28
CA THR A 28 -20.48 4.94 -9.89
C THR A 28 -19.70 4.52 -11.15
N VAL A 29 -18.46 5.00 -11.25
CA VAL A 29 -17.50 4.61 -12.29
C VAL A 29 -16.25 4.11 -11.56
N PRO A 30 -16.09 2.78 -11.39
CA PRO A 30 -14.94 2.21 -10.70
C PRO A 30 -13.61 2.62 -11.32
N GLN A 31 -12.58 2.80 -10.50
CA GLN A 31 -11.23 3.02 -11.01
C GLN A 31 -10.68 1.72 -11.58
N ALA A 32 -10.35 1.74 -12.88
CA ALA A 32 -9.60 0.69 -13.52
C ALA A 32 -8.09 0.96 -13.40
N VAL A 33 -7.30 -0.11 -13.48
CA VAL A 33 -5.84 -0.03 -13.61
C VAL A 33 -5.44 -0.76 -14.88
N HIS A 34 -4.55 -0.15 -15.65
CA HIS A 34 -3.89 -0.81 -16.76
C HIS A 34 -2.60 -1.45 -16.27
N PHE A 35 -2.46 -2.76 -16.48
CA PHE A 35 -1.21 -3.46 -16.25
C PHE A 35 -0.45 -3.53 -17.56
N ALA A 36 0.69 -2.84 -17.63
CA ALA A 36 1.65 -3.03 -18.70
C ALA A 36 2.21 -4.46 -18.68
N ALA A 37 2.97 -4.83 -19.71
CA ALA A 37 3.69 -6.09 -19.71
C ALA A 37 4.58 -6.18 -18.45
N ALA A 38 4.58 -7.35 -17.82
CA ALA A 38 5.40 -7.57 -16.64
C ALA A 38 6.89 -7.50 -17.01
N GLU A 39 7.62 -6.59 -16.38
CA GLU A 39 9.07 -6.53 -16.47
C GLU A 39 9.70 -7.33 -15.30
N PRO A 40 10.79 -8.08 -15.55
CA PRO A 40 11.52 -8.75 -14.49
C PRO A 40 12.05 -7.74 -13.46
N PHE A 41 11.84 -8.03 -12.17
CA PHE A 41 12.40 -7.25 -11.06
C PHE A 41 13.32 -8.14 -10.22
N ASP A 42 14.61 -7.81 -10.18
CA ASP A 42 15.58 -8.51 -9.33
C ASP A 42 15.46 -8.04 -7.87
N LEU A 43 14.59 -8.74 -7.12
CA LEU A 43 14.40 -8.48 -5.70
C LEU A 43 15.65 -8.84 -4.88
N GLU A 44 16.39 -9.89 -5.24
CA GLU A 44 17.54 -10.37 -4.46
C GLU A 44 18.70 -9.35 -4.48
N ALA A 45 18.88 -8.64 -5.60
CA ALA A 45 19.83 -7.55 -5.69
C ALA A 45 19.50 -6.37 -4.74
N ARG A 46 18.22 -6.17 -4.41
CA ARG A 46 17.75 -5.07 -3.53
C ARG A 46 17.64 -5.51 -2.07
N TRP A 47 17.32 -6.78 -1.84
CA TRP A 47 17.20 -7.38 -0.53
C TRP A 47 17.46 -8.87 -0.64
N ARG A 48 18.64 -9.30 -0.17
CA ARG A 48 18.97 -10.71 -0.06
C ARG A 48 18.00 -11.40 0.89
N LEU A 49 17.26 -12.36 0.38
CA LEU A 49 16.24 -13.09 1.12
C LEU A 49 16.49 -14.60 1.04
N PRO A 50 16.12 -15.37 2.08
CA PRO A 50 16.14 -16.82 2.01
C PRO A 50 15.27 -17.32 0.84
N ALA A 51 15.73 -18.38 0.16
CA ALA A 51 14.99 -18.94 -0.98
C ALA A 51 13.60 -19.45 -0.59
N ASP A 52 13.45 -19.93 0.65
CA ASP A 52 12.22 -20.50 1.19
C ASP A 52 11.28 -19.47 1.84
N ARG A 53 11.46 -18.17 1.66
CA ARG A 53 10.61 -17.13 2.29
C ARG A 53 9.11 -17.19 1.97
N LEU A 54 8.31 -16.57 2.85
CA LEU A 54 6.95 -16.12 2.58
C LEU A 54 6.93 -14.59 2.56
N LEU A 55 6.75 -13.98 1.39
CA LEU A 55 6.87 -12.53 1.22
C LEU A 55 5.51 -11.84 1.16
N PHE A 56 5.25 -10.95 2.12
CA PHE A 56 4.13 -10.02 2.08
C PHE A 56 4.60 -8.67 1.54
N VAL A 57 3.92 -8.16 0.53
CA VAL A 57 4.25 -6.89 -0.11
C VAL A 57 3.16 -5.84 0.17
N LEU A 58 3.58 -4.67 0.61
CA LEU A 58 2.73 -3.50 0.84
C LEU A 58 3.09 -2.40 -0.16
N PRO A 59 2.43 -2.38 -1.33
CA PRO A 59 2.57 -1.29 -2.29
C PRO A 59 1.77 -0.08 -1.80
N ALA A 60 2.45 0.92 -1.23
CA ALA A 60 1.83 2.16 -0.80
C ALA A 60 2.86 3.28 -0.61
N GLY A 61 2.44 4.52 -0.89
CA GLY A 61 3.18 5.69 -0.42
C GLY A 61 3.15 5.77 1.11
N ILE A 62 4.30 6.05 1.72
CA ILE A 62 4.46 6.13 3.17
C ILE A 62 3.89 7.48 3.65
N ARG A 63 2.71 7.42 4.27
CA ARG A 63 1.97 8.55 4.86
C ARG A 63 0.99 8.10 5.95
N PRO A 64 0.58 8.97 6.89
CA PRO A 64 -0.21 8.60 8.07
C PRO A 64 -1.52 7.87 7.76
N VAL A 65 -2.28 8.29 6.75
CA VAL A 65 -3.57 7.66 6.38
C VAL A 65 -3.42 6.19 5.95
N LYS A 66 -2.21 5.78 5.54
CA LYS A 66 -1.91 4.38 5.20
C LYS A 66 -1.45 3.56 6.42
N ALA A 67 -1.21 4.22 7.56
CA ALA A 67 -0.82 3.63 8.84
C ALA A 67 0.23 2.50 8.72
N PRO A 68 1.36 2.72 8.00
CA PRO A 68 2.28 1.65 7.58
C PRO A 68 2.89 0.88 8.76
N ARG A 69 2.99 1.49 9.94
CA ARG A 69 3.54 0.89 11.15
C ARG A 69 2.57 -0.04 11.90
N ARG A 70 1.26 0.04 11.66
CA ARG A 70 0.21 -0.66 12.44
C ARG A 70 0.38 -2.18 12.45
N LEU A 71 0.95 -2.71 11.39
CA LEU A 71 1.13 -4.14 11.13
C LEU A 71 2.46 -4.70 11.64
N LEU A 72 3.41 -3.86 12.06
CA LEU A 72 4.71 -4.33 12.56
C LEU A 72 4.58 -5.17 13.84
N GLY A 73 3.76 -4.72 14.81
CA GLY A 73 3.52 -5.45 16.06
C GLY A 73 2.87 -6.82 15.86
N PRO A 74 1.78 -6.93 15.07
CA PRO A 74 1.23 -8.23 14.67
C PRO A 74 2.26 -9.12 13.97
N PHE A 75 3.07 -8.57 13.07
CA PHE A 75 4.10 -9.33 12.37
C PHE A 75 5.25 -9.79 13.26
N ASP A 76 5.60 -9.07 14.34
CA ASP A 76 6.57 -9.56 15.33
C ASP A 76 6.17 -10.96 15.83
N ARG A 77 4.87 -11.20 16.06
CA ARG A 77 4.33 -12.49 16.50
C ARG A 77 4.28 -13.52 15.38
N VAL A 78 3.88 -13.10 14.17
CA VAL A 78 3.83 -13.99 12.99
C VAL A 78 5.22 -14.51 12.67
N VAL A 79 6.24 -13.65 12.67
CA VAL A 79 7.63 -14.04 12.39
C VAL A 79 8.20 -14.94 13.49
N ALA A 80 7.80 -14.74 14.75
CA ALA A 80 8.20 -15.64 15.84
C ALA A 80 7.63 -17.06 15.64
N ALA A 81 6.43 -17.20 15.09
CA ALA A 81 5.79 -18.49 14.81
C ALA A 81 6.20 -19.09 13.46
N GLU A 82 6.47 -18.25 12.47
CA GLU A 82 6.88 -18.64 11.11
C GLU A 82 8.07 -17.76 10.67
N PRO A 83 9.32 -18.19 10.97
CA PRO A 83 10.53 -17.43 10.68
C PRO A 83 10.78 -17.16 9.19
N ARG A 84 10.04 -17.81 8.28
CA ARG A 84 10.13 -17.56 6.83
C ARG A 84 9.41 -16.29 6.40
N VAL A 85 8.51 -15.74 7.22
CA VAL A 85 7.75 -14.52 6.87
C VAL A 85 8.65 -13.30 6.70
N ARG A 86 8.45 -12.57 5.62
CA ARG A 86 9.12 -11.31 5.30
C ARG A 86 8.10 -10.25 4.91
N LEU A 87 8.35 -9.01 5.30
CA LEU A 87 7.48 -7.87 5.04
C LEU A 87 8.22 -6.83 4.18
N LEU A 88 7.67 -6.52 3.02
CA LEU A 88 8.26 -5.59 2.07
C LEU A 88 7.34 -4.39 1.83
N TYR A 89 7.81 -3.19 2.18
CA TYR A 89 7.16 -1.94 1.79
C TYR A 89 7.73 -1.46 0.45
N VAL A 90 6.84 -1.12 -0.48
CA VAL A 90 7.19 -0.58 -1.79
C VAL A 90 6.41 0.72 -2.03
N GLY A 91 7.12 1.79 -2.34
CA GLY A 91 6.53 3.09 -2.62
C GLY A 91 7.35 4.25 -2.04
N PRO A 92 7.08 5.48 -2.50
CA PRO A 92 7.80 6.67 -2.05
C PRO A 92 7.45 7.04 -0.61
N VAL A 93 8.36 7.75 0.05
CA VAL A 93 8.01 8.52 1.25
C VAL A 93 7.26 9.77 0.80
N LEU A 94 5.97 9.86 1.15
CA LEU A 94 5.14 11.03 0.81
C LEU A 94 5.10 12.05 1.94
N GLU A 95 5.33 11.60 3.18
CA GLU A 95 5.44 12.48 4.35
C GLU A 95 6.65 12.08 5.20
N ALA A 96 7.57 13.05 5.41
CA ALA A 96 8.86 12.82 6.06
C ALA A 96 8.73 12.24 7.47
N THR A 97 7.84 12.80 8.30
CA THR A 97 7.65 12.36 9.69
C THR A 97 7.24 10.89 9.78
N GLU A 98 6.33 10.42 8.91
CA GLU A 98 5.92 9.01 8.89
C GLU A 98 7.02 8.13 8.29
N GLY A 99 7.77 8.63 7.30
CA GLY A 99 8.94 7.95 6.72
C GLY A 99 10.02 7.68 7.77
N GLU A 100 10.41 8.68 8.53
CA GLU A 100 11.39 8.55 9.60
C GLU A 100 10.91 7.63 10.72
N ALA A 101 9.63 7.74 11.11
CA ALA A 101 9.04 6.88 12.12
C ALA A 101 9.02 5.42 11.67
N LEU A 102 8.72 5.14 10.40
CA LEU A 102 8.80 3.81 9.82
C LEU A 102 10.25 3.32 9.80
N ALA A 103 11.20 4.12 9.33
CA ALA A 103 12.62 3.74 9.28
C ALA A 103 13.16 3.35 10.66
N ARG A 104 12.85 4.13 11.71
CA ARG A 104 13.18 3.79 13.10
C ARG A 104 12.54 2.47 13.53
N ALA A 105 11.27 2.25 13.20
CA ALA A 105 10.57 1.02 13.55
C ALA A 105 11.13 -0.22 12.82
N LEU A 106 11.63 -0.06 11.60
CA LEU A 106 12.25 -1.14 10.83
C LEU A 106 13.66 -1.51 11.33
N GLY A 107 14.38 -0.58 11.97
CA GLY A 107 15.77 -0.78 12.40
C GLY A 107 16.02 -2.01 13.27
N GLY A 108 15.03 -2.45 14.06
CA GLY A 108 15.11 -3.67 14.89
C GLY A 108 14.49 -4.92 14.28
N ARG A 109 14.04 -4.87 13.02
CA ARG A 109 13.22 -5.91 12.38
C ARG A 109 13.87 -6.38 11.08
N PRO A 110 14.86 -7.28 11.12
CA PRO A 110 15.58 -7.74 9.91
C PRO A 110 14.66 -8.48 8.92
N TRP A 111 13.49 -8.94 9.37
CA TRP A 111 12.46 -9.57 8.56
C TRP A 111 11.60 -8.56 7.77
N ALA A 112 11.78 -7.26 7.96
CA ALA A 112 11.06 -6.21 7.24
C ALA A 112 12.00 -5.23 6.52
N ARG A 113 11.58 -4.70 5.37
CA ARG A 113 12.34 -3.69 4.61
C ARG A 113 11.43 -2.74 3.83
N HIS A 114 11.89 -1.50 3.67
CA HIS A 114 11.34 -0.54 2.71
C HIS A 114 12.32 -0.34 1.56
N LEU A 115 11.88 -0.56 0.32
CA LEU A 115 12.72 -0.44 -0.89
C LEU A 115 12.55 0.89 -1.64
N GLY A 116 11.70 1.79 -1.15
CA GLY A 116 11.35 3.00 -1.89
C GLY A 116 10.45 2.71 -3.10
N PRO A 117 10.30 3.67 -4.03
CA PRO A 117 9.56 3.46 -5.26
C PRO A 117 10.29 2.47 -6.18
N ILE A 118 9.53 1.59 -6.84
CA ILE A 118 10.02 0.79 -7.96
C ILE A 118 9.57 1.51 -9.23
N PRO A 119 10.47 1.78 -10.19
CA PRO A 119 10.09 2.36 -11.48
C PRO A 119 8.99 1.53 -12.14
N HIS A 120 8.03 2.22 -12.75
CA HIS A 120 7.07 1.55 -13.62
C HIS A 120 7.78 1.16 -14.91
N GLY A 121 7.47 -0.03 -15.43
CA GLY A 121 7.91 -0.45 -16.76
C GLY A 121 7.38 0.50 -17.83
N SER A 122 8.08 0.53 -18.97
CA SER A 122 7.80 1.48 -20.06
C SER A 122 6.50 1.14 -20.79
#